data_AF-A0A0J6KLW4-F1
#
_entry.id   AF-A0A0J6KLW4-F1
#
_cell.length_a   1.000
_cell.length_b   1.000
_cell.length_c   1.000
_cell.angle_alpha   90.00
_cell.angle_beta   90.00
_cell.angle_gamma   90.00
#
_symmetry.space_group_name_H-M   'P 1'
#
loop_
_entity.id
_entity.type
_entity.pdbx_description
1 polymer ?
#
loop_
_entity_poly.entity_id
_entity_poly.type
_entity_poly.pdbx_seq_one_letter_code
_entity_poly.pdbx_strand_id
1 'polypeptide(L)'
;MANLEHQIKEALEQFWDEHALEPVGGGPSTVNELLEPIESMTAVEVLIVLDEIVNETLPNSLIQAGGYKTKEEFVNVLSARVLSHLETKE
;
A
#
# COMPACT_ATOMS: atom_id res chain seq x y z
N MET A 1 11.56 -15.93 1.91
CA MET A 1 10.58 -15.03 2.56
C MET A 1 11.06 -13.57 2.63
N ALA A 2 12.28 -13.28 3.11
CA ALA A 2 12.78 -11.89 3.22
C ALA A 2 12.77 -11.07 1.91
N ASN A 3 12.98 -11.70 0.75
CA ASN A 3 12.96 -11.01 -0.54
C ASN A 3 11.54 -10.60 -0.99
N LEU A 4 10.52 -11.41 -0.66
CA LEU A 4 9.12 -11.12 -0.99
C LEU A 4 8.57 -9.99 -0.11
N GLU A 5 8.88 -10.04 1.19
CA GLU A 5 8.55 -8.94 2.12
C GLU A 5 9.12 -7.61 1.63
N HIS A 6 10.38 -7.61 1.17
CA HIS A 6 11.02 -6.40 0.66
C HIS A 6 10.31 -5.87 -0.58
N GLN A 7 9.98 -6.74 -1.55
CA GLN A 7 9.24 -6.35 -2.75
C GLN A 7 7.84 -5.80 -2.44
N ILE A 8 7.12 -6.43 -1.51
CA ILE A 8 5.81 -5.95 -1.06
C ILE A 8 5.94 -4.56 -0.45
N LYS A 9 6.89 -4.37 0.49
CA LYS A 9 7.10 -3.07 1.13
C LYS A 9 7.49 -2.01 0.11
N GLU A 10 8.42 -2.31 -0.80
CA GLU A 10 8.86 -1.38 -1.83
C GLU A 10 7.72 -0.97 -2.77
N ALA A 11 6.87 -1.92 -3.18
CA ALA A 11 5.67 -1.66 -3.99
C ALA A 11 4.63 -0.81 -3.24
N LEU A 12 4.40 -1.08 -1.94
CA LEU A 12 3.53 -0.27 -1.08
C LEU A 12 4.06 1.15 -0.92
N GLU A 13 5.37 1.30 -0.75
CA GLU A 13 6.00 2.60 -0.62
C GLU A 13 5.92 3.43 -1.90
N GLN A 14 6.14 2.79 -3.06
CA GLN A 14 5.98 3.42 -4.38
C GLN A 14 4.52 3.79 -4.62
N PHE A 15 3.59 2.87 -4.35
CA PHE A 15 2.16 3.14 -4.48
C PHE A 15 1.73 4.32 -3.59
N TRP A 16 2.23 4.39 -2.36
CA TRP A 16 1.99 5.54 -1.50
C TRP A 16 2.58 6.82 -2.09
N ASP A 17 3.82 6.81 -2.59
CA ASP A 17 4.44 8.01 -3.17
C ASP A 17 3.66 8.52 -4.40
N GLU A 18 3.18 7.62 -5.25
CA GLU A 18 2.40 7.96 -6.45
C GLU A 18 0.95 8.36 -6.13
N HIS A 19 0.28 7.68 -5.20
CA HIS A 19 -1.13 7.93 -4.88
C HIS A 19 -1.36 8.91 -3.74
N ALA A 20 -0.38 9.14 -2.85
CA ALA A 20 -0.52 10.11 -1.76
C ALA A 20 -0.47 11.57 -2.27
N LEU A 21 -0.23 11.80 -3.58
CA LEU A 21 -0.18 13.13 -4.18
C LEU A 21 -0.57 13.14 -5.68
N GLU A 22 -1.85 13.36 -5.99
CA GLU A 22 -2.23 14.19 -7.14
C GLU A 22 -3.31 15.21 -6.73
N PRO A 23 -2.94 16.40 -6.21
CA PRO A 23 -3.84 17.53 -6.27
C PRO A 23 -4.03 17.88 -7.75
N VAL A 24 -5.25 17.66 -8.26
CA VAL A 24 -5.68 18.12 -9.58
C VAL A 24 -5.68 19.66 -9.59
N GLY A 25 -4.51 20.29 -9.71
CA GLY A 25 -4.38 21.74 -9.60
C GLY A 25 -2.93 22.22 -9.56
N GLY A 26 -2.38 22.50 -10.74
CA GLY A 26 -0.97 22.80 -10.96
C GLY A 26 -0.39 23.99 -10.18
N GLY A 27 0.89 23.84 -9.82
CA GLY A 27 1.76 24.92 -9.39
C GLY A 27 3.10 24.39 -8.86
N PRO A 28 4.26 24.96 -9.25
CA PRO A 28 5.56 24.52 -8.76
C PRO A 28 5.79 25.17 -7.39
N SER A 29 5.58 24.46 -6.29
CA SER A 29 5.92 24.99 -4.97
C SER A 29 6.26 23.89 -3.97
N THR A 30 7.56 23.82 -3.68
CA THR A 30 8.15 23.64 -2.36
C THR A 30 7.59 22.50 -1.51
N VAL A 31 8.24 21.35 -1.67
CA VAL A 31 8.32 20.20 -0.77
C VAL A 31 8.19 20.58 0.73
N ASN A 32 7.00 20.35 1.30
CA ASN A 32 6.81 20.13 2.74
C ASN A 32 5.50 19.36 2.98
N GLU A 33 5.51 18.10 2.58
CA GLU A 33 4.89 16.93 3.26
C GLU A 33 3.49 17.10 3.89
N LEU A 34 2.50 17.48 3.08
CA LEU A 34 1.11 17.12 3.37
C LEU A 34 0.78 15.84 2.60
N LEU A 35 1.32 14.71 3.08
CA LEU A 35 0.88 13.39 2.60
C LEU A 35 -0.57 13.19 3.06
N GLU A 36 -1.50 13.10 2.11
CA GLU A 36 -2.90 12.83 2.43
C GLU A 36 -3.11 11.34 2.75
N PRO A 37 -4.07 11.02 3.63
CA PRO A 37 -4.38 9.64 3.97
C PRO A 37 -4.91 8.86 2.75
N ILE A 38 -4.43 7.63 2.55
CA ILE A 38 -4.97 6.74 1.52
C ILE A 38 -6.31 6.16 2.00
N GLU A 39 -7.37 6.41 1.24
CA GLU A 39 -8.69 5.84 1.51
C GLU A 39 -8.76 4.36 1.15
N SER A 40 -9.71 3.63 1.76
CA SER A 40 -9.87 2.19 1.52
C SER A 40 -10.06 1.84 0.04
N MET A 41 -10.62 2.73 -0.78
CA MET A 41 -10.87 2.48 -2.21
C MET A 41 -9.56 2.40 -2.99
N THR A 42 -8.67 3.38 -2.82
CA THR A 42 -7.32 3.41 -3.38
C THR A 42 -6.48 2.25 -2.85
N ALA A 43 -6.65 1.90 -1.57
CA ALA A 43 -5.94 0.76 -0.99
C ALA A 43 -6.37 -0.61 -1.59
N VAL A 44 -7.55 -0.71 -2.20
CA VAL A 44 -7.91 -1.94 -2.97
C VAL A 44 -7.09 -2.04 -4.25
N GLU A 45 -6.74 -0.93 -4.89
CA GLU A 45 -5.94 -0.96 -6.13
C GLU A 45 -4.54 -1.50 -5.88
N VAL A 46 -3.92 -1.14 -4.74
CA VAL A 46 -2.61 -1.69 -4.40
C VAL A 46 -2.64 -3.20 -4.20
N LEU A 47 -3.78 -3.77 -3.75
CA LEU A 47 -3.88 -5.22 -3.62
C LEU A 47 -3.69 -5.92 -4.96
N ILE A 48 -4.16 -5.33 -6.06
CA ILE A 48 -3.99 -5.86 -7.42
C ILE A 48 -2.50 -5.90 -7.79
N VAL A 49 -1.74 -4.85 -7.44
CA VAL A 49 -0.29 -4.81 -7.67
C VAL A 49 0.42 -5.89 -6.83
N LEU A 50 0.03 -6.03 -5.57
CA LEU A 50 0.60 -7.05 -4.69
C LEU A 50 0.25 -8.46 -5.15
N ASP A 51 -0.98 -8.67 -5.66
CA ASP A 51 -1.48 -9.90 -6.27
C ASP A 51 -0.52 -10.42 -7.34
N GLU A 52 -0.05 -9.53 -8.23
CA GLU A 52 0.90 -9.87 -9.28
C GLU A 52 2.29 -10.25 -8.72
N ILE A 53 2.73 -9.57 -7.65
CA ILE A 53 4.02 -9.84 -6.99
C ILE A 53 4.01 -11.19 -6.29
N VAL A 54 2.94 -11.49 -5.55
CA VAL A 54 2.82 -12.74 -4.78
C VAL A 54 2.25 -13.89 -5.63
N ASN A 55 1.82 -13.58 -6.85
CA ASN A 55 1.15 -14.48 -7.78
C ASN A 55 -0.09 -15.15 -7.18
N GLU A 56 -0.83 -14.41 -6.35
CA GLU A 56 -1.97 -14.93 -5.58
C GLU A 56 -3.01 -13.84 -5.31
N THR A 57 -4.29 -14.23 -5.38
CA THR A 57 -5.45 -13.39 -5.07
C THR A 57 -5.56 -13.02 -3.61
N LEU A 58 -5.22 -11.77 -3.32
CA LEU A 58 -5.28 -11.14 -2.02
C LEU A 58 -6.70 -10.65 -1.73
N PRO A 59 -7.34 -11.13 -0.65
CA PRO A 59 -8.69 -10.69 -0.33
C PRO A 59 -8.70 -9.23 0.14
N ASN A 60 -9.75 -8.51 -0.24
CA ASN A 60 -10.03 -7.13 0.18
C ASN A 60 -10.10 -6.99 1.72
N SER A 61 -10.37 -8.11 2.41
CA SER A 61 -10.37 -8.20 3.87
C SER A 61 -9.01 -7.87 4.50
N LEU A 62 -7.91 -7.84 3.73
CA LEU A 62 -6.60 -7.39 4.19
C LEU A 62 -6.54 -5.86 4.36
N ILE A 63 -7.39 -5.09 3.67
CA ILE A 63 -7.45 -3.63 3.78
C ILE A 63 -8.23 -3.21 5.03
N GLN A 64 -7.73 -2.19 5.71
CA GLN A 64 -8.45 -1.58 6.82
C GLN A 64 -9.59 -0.68 6.33
N ALA A 65 -10.78 -0.86 6.91
CA ALA A 65 -11.91 0.03 6.69
C ALA A 65 -11.60 1.44 7.24
N GLY A 66 -11.72 2.45 6.40
CA GLY A 66 -11.33 3.83 6.72
C GLY A 66 -9.92 4.20 6.23
N GLY A 67 -9.23 3.29 5.56
CA GLY A 67 -7.94 3.56 4.93
C GLY A 67 -6.78 3.61 5.92
N TYR A 68 -5.73 4.32 5.52
CA TYR A 68 -4.46 4.43 6.22
C TYR A 68 -4.05 5.88 6.36
N LYS A 69 -3.64 6.26 7.56
CA LYS A 69 -3.34 7.68 7.86
C LYS A 69 -1.91 8.07 7.50
N THR A 70 -1.00 7.11 7.51
CA THR A 70 0.42 7.35 7.28
C THR A 70 1.00 6.25 6.41
N LYS A 71 2.06 6.60 5.67
CA LYS A 71 2.84 5.67 4.85
C LYS A 71 3.33 4.48 5.67
N GLU A 72 3.87 4.74 6.85
CA GLU A 72 4.37 3.68 7.74
C GLU A 72 3.26 2.73 8.18
N GLU A 73 2.07 3.24 8.49
CA GLU A 73 0.92 2.41 8.85
C GLU A 73 0.47 1.57 7.65
N PHE A 74 0.35 2.18 6.48
CA PHE A 74 0.01 1.48 5.24
C PHE A 74 0.99 0.35 4.95
N VAL A 75 2.29 0.67 4.88
CA VAL A 75 3.33 -0.28 4.53
C VAL A 75 3.44 -1.37 5.58
N ASN A 76 3.53 -1.05 6.88
CA ASN A 76 3.69 -2.07 7.92
C ASN A 76 2.44 -2.93 8.10
N VAL A 77 1.26 -2.33 8.19
CA VAL A 77 0.02 -3.08 8.46
C VAL A 77 -0.34 -3.95 7.26
N LEU A 78 -0.26 -3.41 6.04
CA LEU A 78 -0.64 -4.16 4.85
C LEU A 78 0.38 -5.26 4.53
N SER A 79 1.69 -4.96 4.58
CA SER A 79 2.71 -6.00 4.37
C SER A 79 2.61 -7.13 5.40
N ALA A 80 2.41 -6.82 6.69
CA ALA A 80 2.23 -7.84 7.72
C ALA A 80 1.00 -8.71 7.46
N ARG A 81 -0.13 -8.11 7.07
CA ARG A 81 -1.36 -8.86 6.75
C ARG A 81 -1.19 -9.76 5.53
N VAL A 82 -0.55 -9.26 4.48
CA VAL A 82 -0.25 -10.03 3.27
C VAL A 82 0.69 -11.19 3.61
N LEU A 83 1.77 -10.93 4.32
CA LEU A 83 2.72 -11.98 4.74
C LEU A 83 2.05 -13.04 5.60
N SER A 84 1.28 -12.64 6.61
CA SER A 84 0.55 -13.61 7.44
C SER A 84 -0.47 -14.42 6.62
N HIS A 85 -1.08 -13.84 5.59
CA HIS A 85 -1.97 -14.58 4.68
C HIS A 85 -1.22 -15.66 3.91
N LEU A 86 -0.04 -15.33 3.39
CA LEU A 86 0.82 -16.25 2.65
C LEU A 86 1.38 -17.36 3.57
N GLU A 87 1.82 -17.02 4.79
CA GLU A 87 2.33 -17.99 5.76
C GLU A 87 1.25 -18.96 6.26
N THR A 88 -0.01 -18.53 6.36
CA THR A 88 -1.12 -19.39 6.81
C THR A 88 -1.51 -20.42 5.74
N LYS A 89 -1.07 -20.24 4.49
CA LYS A 89 -1.35 -21.14 3.37
C LYS A 89 -0.28 -22.22 3.17
N GLU A 90 0.83 -22.21 3.91
CA GLU A 90 1.86 -23.27 3.88
C GLU A 90 1.52 -24.49 4.76
#